data_AF-A0AAX3TJA3-F1
#
_entry.id   AF-A0AAX3TJA3-F1
#
_cell.length_a   1.000
_cell.length_b   1.000
_cell.length_c   1.000
_cell.angle_alpha   90.00
_cell.angle_beta   90.00
_cell.angle_gamma   90.00
#
_symmetry.space_group_name_H-M   'P 1'
#
loop_
_entity.id
_entity.type
_entity.pdbx_description
1 polymer ?
#
loop_
_entity_poly.entity_id
_entity_poly.type
_entity_poly.pdbx_seq_one_letter_code
_entity_poly.pdbx_strand_id
1 'polypeptide(L)' 'MLDLDELKKVRALIHELSAIGTKVTMRDSTGIITLEFLNNIISTFEEIAAEREELDALMFEEEE' A
#
# COMPACT_ATOMS: atom_id res chain seq x y z
N MET A 1 11.51 -4.13 -4.97
CA MET A 1 10.11 -4.38 -4.58
C MET A 1 9.53 -3.03 -4.19
N LEU A 2 8.23 -2.78 -4.40
CA LEU A 2 7.60 -1.62 -3.76
C LEU A 2 7.56 -1.90 -2.25
N ASP A 3 8.20 -1.05 -1.45
CA ASP A 3 8.16 -1.16 0.00
C ASP A 3 6.80 -0.66 0.52
N LEU A 4 6.01 -1.59 1.05
CA LEU A 4 4.66 -1.36 1.56
C LEU A 4 4.65 -0.32 2.69
N ASP A 5 5.71 -0.30 3.50
CA ASP A 5 5.93 0.70 4.54
C ASP A 5 6.13 2.12 3.99
N GLU A 6 6.78 2.28 2.84
CA GLU A 6 6.94 3.58 2.20
C GLU A 6 5.59 4.10 1.68
N LEU A 7 4.78 3.23 1.07
CA LEU A 7 3.43 3.58 0.63
C LEU A 7 2.53 4.01 1.80
N LYS A 8 2.62 3.31 2.94
CA LYS A 8 1.90 3.67 4.18
C LYS A 8 2.31 5.05 4.69
N LYS A 9 3.61 5.39 4.66
CA LYS A 9 4.12 6.72 5.03
C LYS A 9 3.61 7.82 4.11
N VAL A 10 3.58 7.58 2.79
CA VAL A 10 3.04 8.53 1.82
C VAL A 10 1.56 8.81 2.10
N ARG A 11 0.75 7.77 2.34
CA ARG A 11 -0.66 7.92 2.72
C ARG A 11 -0.82 8.77 3.99
N ALA A 12 -0.02 8.50 5.02
CA ALA A 12 -0.06 9.25 6.28
C ALA A 12 0.25 10.74 6.06
N LEU A 13 1.31 11.05 5.33
CA LEU A 13 1.68 12.42 4.95
C LEU A 13 0.56 13.14 4.19
N ILE A 14 -0.12 12.47 3.26
CA ILE A 14 -1.22 13.08 2.51
C ILE A 14 -2.41 13.39 3.43
N HIS A 15 -2.71 12.51 4.38
CA HIS A 15 -3.74 12.78 5.39
C HIS A 15 -3.39 13.96 6.30
N GLU A 16 -2.14 14.05 6.76
CA GLU A 16 -1.66 15.18 7.57
C GLU A 16 -1.75 16.49 6.79
N LEU A 17 -1.26 16.52 5.55
CA LEU A 17 -1.35 17.69 4.67
C LEU A 17 -2.81 18.11 4.42
N SER A 18 -3.70 17.14 4.19
CA SER A 18 -5.13 17.39 4.01
C SER A 18 -5.78 17.93 5.29
N ALA A 19 -5.37 17.45 6.47
CA ALA A 19 -5.89 17.91 7.76
C ALA A 19 -5.53 19.38 8.05
N ILE A 20 -4.41 19.88 7.52
CA ILE A 20 -4.00 21.30 7.65
C ILE A 20 -4.72 22.18 6.60
N GLY A 21 -5.62 21.60 5.78
CA GLY A 21 -6.35 22.31 4.73
C GLY A 21 -5.58 22.43 3.41
N THR A 22 -4.50 21.65 3.23
CA THR A 22 -3.72 21.64 1.98
C THR A 22 -4.35 20.70 0.98
N LYS A 23 -4.60 21.19 -0.24
CA LYS A 23 -5.07 20.35 -1.35
C LYS A 23 -3.88 19.58 -1.93
N VAL A 24 -3.82 18.28 -1.64
CA VAL A 24 -2.83 17.38 -2.24
C VAL A 24 -3.40 16.77 -3.51
N THR A 25 -2.64 16.86 -4.61
CA THR A 25 -2.99 16.25 -5.90
C THR A 25 -1.83 15.36 -6.32
N MET A 26 -2.10 14.05 -6.42
CA MET A 26 -1.15 13.09 -6.96
C MET A 26 -1.33 13.00 -8.46
N ARG A 27 -0.24 12.93 -9.21
CA ARG A 27 -0.28 12.83 -10.67
C ARG A 27 0.82 11.88 -11.13
N ASP A 28 0.45 10.97 -12.01
CA ASP A 28 1.36 10.13 -12.76
C ASP A 28 1.42 10.61 -14.24
N SER A 29 2.33 10.03 -15.01
CA SER A 29 2.44 10.14 -16.46
C SER A 29 1.11 10.00 -17.20
N THR A 30 0.16 9.24 -16.63
CA THR A 30 -1.17 8.98 -17.20
C THR A 30 -2.26 9.96 -16.75
N GLY A 31 -2.08 10.70 -15.66
CA GLY A 31 -3.11 11.63 -15.16
C GLY A 31 -3.14 11.79 -13.64
N ILE A 32 -4.21 12.39 -13.14
CA ILE A 32 -4.43 12.61 -11.69
C ILE A 32 -4.81 11.28 -11.05
N ILE A 33 -4.06 10.91 -10.01
CA ILE A 33 -4.32 9.73 -9.19
C ILE A 33 -5.09 10.15 -7.95
N THR A 34 -6.14 9.40 -7.61
CA THR A 34 -6.94 9.62 -6.40
C THR A 34 -6.31 8.93 -5.19
N LEU A 35 -6.63 9.43 -3.99
CA LEU A 35 -6.23 8.76 -2.74
C LEU A 35 -6.79 7.34 -2.63
N GLU A 36 -7.95 7.11 -3.21
CA GLU A 36 -8.59 5.80 -3.31
C GLU A 36 -7.76 4.80 -4.11
N PHE A 37 -7.10 5.23 -5.19
CA PHE A 37 -6.19 4.39 -5.95
C PHE A 37 -4.96 4.01 -5.12
N LEU A 38 -4.38 4.97 -4.37
CA LEU A 38 -3.27 4.69 -3.45
C LEU A 38 -3.69 3.67 -2.37
N ASN A 39 -4.90 3.81 -1.82
CA ASN A 39 -5.44 2.86 -0.83
C ASN A 39 -5.63 1.46 -1.42
N ASN A 40 -6.19 1.35 -2.63
CA ASN A 40 -6.32 0.07 -3.32
C ASN A 40 -4.97 -0.61 -3.52
N ILE A 41 -3.95 0.14 -3.97
CA ILE A 41 -2.59 -0.41 -4.12
C ILE A 41 -2.09 -0.96 -2.79
N ILE A 42 -2.19 -0.18 -1.70
CA ILE A 42 -1.72 -0.64 -0.38
C ILE A 42 -2.43 -1.94 0.02
N SER A 43 -3.76 -2.00 -0.11
CA SER A 43 -4.54 -3.19 0.25
C SER A 43 -4.18 -4.41 -0.59
N THR A 44 -4.05 -4.28 -1.92
CA THR A 44 -3.62 -5.39 -2.77
C THR A 44 -2.24 -5.90 -2.40
N PHE A 45 -1.29 -5.02 -2.08
CA PHE A 45 0.04 -5.45 -1.65
C PHE A 45 0.02 -6.11 -0.25
N GLU A 46 -0.89 -5.71 0.64
CA GLU A 46 -1.06 -6.36 1.95
C GLU A 46 -1.62 -7.77 1.80
N GLU A 47 -2.62 -7.96 0.93
CA GLU A 47 -3.17 -9.28 0.59
C GLU A 47 -2.10 -10.20 0.00
N ILE A 48 -1.29 -9.71 -0.96
CA ILE A 48 -0.20 -10.50 -1.55
C ILE A 48 0.85 -10.87 -0.50
N ALA A 49 1.16 -9.97 0.44
CA ALA A 49 2.10 -10.26 1.51
C ALA A 49 1.56 -11.33 2.47
N ALA A 50 0.27 -11.26 2.82
CA ALA A 50 -0.40 -12.24 3.66
C ALA A 50 -0.50 -13.61 2.97
N GLU A 51 -0.89 -13.65 1.69
CA GLU A 51 -0.93 -14.90 0.90
C GLU A 51 0.46 -15.54 0.79
N ARG A 52 1.54 -14.75 0.68
CA ARG A 52 2.91 -15.27 0.70
C ARG A 52 3.29 -15.87 2.05
N GLU A 53 2.91 -15.22 3.15
CA GLU A 53 3.17 -15.73 4.50
C GLU A 53 2.39 -17.03 4.75
N GLU A 54 1.14 -17.12 4.30
CA GLU A 54 0.34 -18.35 4.36
C GLU A 54 0.95 -19.48 3.52
N LEU A 55 1.41 -19.17 2.30
CA LEU A 55 2.08 -20.13 1.43
C LEU A 55 3.40 -20.64 2.04
N ASP A 56 4.20 -19.73 2.62
CA ASP A 56 5.43 -20.11 3.32
C ASP A 56 5.11 -20.98 4.55
N ALA A 57 4.10 -20.62 5.36
CA ALA A 57 3.67 -21.43 6.51
C ALA A 57 3.24 -22.85 6.09
N LEU A 58 2.44 -22.97 5.02
CA LEU A 58 2.02 -24.27 4.48
C LEU A 58 3.19 -25.10 3.93
N MET A 59 4.19 -24.45 3.31
CA MET A 59 5.39 -25.16 2.84
C MET A 59 6.29 -25.63 3.99
N PHE A 60 6.31 -24.92 5.12
CA PHE A 60 7.07 -25.31 6.31
C PHE A 60 6.32 -26.27 7.26
N GLU A 61 4.99 -26.41 7.12
CA GLU A 61 4.19 -27.38 7.89
C GLU A 61 4.28 -28.83 7.38
N GLU A 62 4.73 -29.08 6.14
CA GLU A 62 4.88 -30.44 5.57
C GLU A 62 6.23 -31.14 5.93
N GLU A 63 7.10 -30.52 6.74
CA GLU A 63 8.41 -31.07 7.15
C GLU A 63 8.43 -31.74 8.56
N GLU A 64 7.30 -32.25 9.08
CA GLU A 64 7.26 -33.18 10.25
C GLU A 64 6.71 -34.58 9.94
#